data_AF-A0A7X7WRL1-F1
#
_entry.id   AF-A0A7X7WRL1-F1
#
_cell.length_a   1.000
_cell.length_b   1.000
_cell.length_c   1.000
_cell.angle_alpha   90.00
_cell.angle_beta   90.00
_cell.angle_gamma   90.00
#
_symmetry.space_group_name_H-M   'P 1'
#
loop_
_entity.id
_entity.type
_entity.pdbx_description
1 polymer ?
#
loop_
_entity_poly.entity_id
_entity_poly.type
_entity_poly.pdbx_seq_one_letter_code
_entity_poly.pdbx_strand_id
1 'polypeptide(L)'
;MKKRIYSFVLACLFFSTGLLQAQHRIQVVPGDDLIAKVAAAADKDTLVLAPGFYKANYTSMIVNKSLAIISEDLADMPKVYLKKFELKGSNISFHLEGIEFSGFFVDSLTHVERIDTVPAADYLIDLTTEFVSGKDIVVKSCIVRNLNRSVVRGDRLAYTVENFLFDDLIVYDLRGGGDYGPFRMKSNIKFNTFTLRNSTMYNMLNKLIDLQDIPDYPMDVTVENCTFYKWGGGKTGNFLFDIKTNTQASLYLRNNIFGKTNASETVIVNGFRVPVAAYMEITTSVFTPDFVVKDSAYEVVSWDKKEYVETNVDPEWADPDNGNFTLPDNSPLLQMSTEGGIIGDPRWNPVTRADADLGSIILSAGTLTPAFSPSVTSYTLHVP
;
A
#
# COMPACT_ATOMS: atom_id res chain seq x y z
N MET A 1 11.53 -24.57 -24.21
CA MET A 1 12.70 -23.73 -23.87
C MET A 1 12.51 -22.34 -24.45
N LYS A 2 11.95 -21.39 -23.69
CA LYS A 2 12.03 -19.96 -24.03
C LYS A 2 12.87 -19.29 -22.96
N LYS A 3 14.18 -19.16 -23.23
CA LYS A 3 15.06 -18.24 -22.50
C LYS A 3 14.62 -16.83 -22.87
N ARG A 4 13.65 -16.27 -22.13
CA ARG A 4 13.48 -14.82 -22.09
C ARG A 4 14.46 -14.35 -21.03
N ILE A 5 15.50 -13.68 -21.48
CA ILE A 5 16.40 -12.90 -20.64
C ILE A 5 15.48 -11.92 -19.90
N TYR A 6 15.26 -12.16 -18.60
CA TYR A 6 14.56 -11.20 -17.76
C TYR A 6 15.49 -10.00 -17.61
N SER A 7 15.31 -9.02 -18.51
CA SER A 7 15.88 -7.71 -18.34
C SER A 7 15.43 -7.20 -16.97
N PHE A 8 16.40 -6.96 -16.10
CA PHE A 8 16.24 -6.19 -14.88
C PHE A 8 15.65 -4.83 -15.28
N VAL A 9 14.34 -4.70 -15.22
CA VAL A 9 13.69 -3.39 -15.18
C VAL A 9 13.49 -3.12 -13.70
N LEU A 10 14.51 -2.52 -13.10
CA LEU A 10 14.33 -1.68 -11.93
C LEU A 10 13.44 -0.53 -12.39
N ALA A 11 12.13 -0.79 -12.38
CA ALA A 11 11.10 0.19 -12.64
C ALA A 11 11.05 1.13 -11.45
N CYS A 12 12.07 1.97 -11.29
CA CYS A 12 11.94 3.27 -10.66
C CYS A 12 11.04 4.14 -11.55
N LEU A 13 9.79 3.72 -11.73
CA LEU A 13 8.79 4.47 -12.46
C LEU A 13 8.33 5.62 -11.55
N PHE A 14 9.03 6.76 -11.65
CA PHE A 14 8.51 8.08 -11.31
C PHE A 14 7.29 8.39 -12.21
N PHE A 15 6.11 7.86 -11.90
CA PHE A 15 4.92 8.04 -12.73
C PHE A 15 3.75 8.77 -12.06
N SER A 16 3.89 9.24 -10.82
CA SER A 16 2.82 10.02 -10.18
C SER A 16 2.81 11.52 -10.53
N THR A 17 3.72 12.02 -11.37
CA THR A 17 3.87 13.47 -11.57
C THR A 17 2.91 14.06 -12.61
N GLY A 18 2.39 13.27 -13.56
CA GLY A 18 1.59 13.81 -14.66
C GLY A 18 0.26 14.43 -14.22
N LEU A 19 -0.40 13.82 -13.23
CA LEU A 19 -1.65 14.35 -12.68
C LEU A 19 -1.38 15.55 -11.76
N LEU A 20 -0.33 15.53 -10.94
CA LEU A 20 -0.08 16.58 -9.95
C LEU A 20 0.57 17.86 -10.52
N GLN A 21 1.25 17.79 -11.67
CA GLN A 21 1.99 18.93 -12.24
C GLN A 21 1.20 19.77 -13.25
N ALA A 22 0.05 19.29 -13.73
CA ALA A 22 -0.70 19.95 -14.81
C ALA A 22 -1.92 20.76 -14.34
N GLN A 23 -2.15 20.90 -13.04
CA GLN A 23 -3.52 21.11 -12.54
C GLN A 23 -3.75 22.35 -11.69
N HIS A 24 -4.95 22.89 -11.88
CA HIS A 24 -5.60 23.82 -10.99
C HIS A 24 -5.85 23.13 -9.63
N ARG A 25 -5.44 23.82 -8.55
CA ARG A 25 -5.49 23.31 -7.18
C ARG A 25 -6.63 23.99 -6.43
N ILE A 26 -7.53 23.19 -5.87
CA ILE A 26 -8.69 23.66 -5.13
C ILE A 26 -8.47 23.33 -3.66
N GLN A 27 -8.35 24.35 -2.82
CA GLN A 27 -8.30 24.15 -1.37
C GLN A 27 -9.66 23.64 -0.88
N VAL A 28 -9.61 22.62 -0.02
CA VAL A 28 -10.76 22.08 0.69
C VAL A 28 -10.43 22.08 2.18
N VAL A 29 -11.22 22.79 2.98
CA VAL A 29 -10.99 22.93 4.42
C VAL A 29 -12.05 22.16 5.23
N PRO A 30 -11.80 21.78 6.49
CA PRO A 30 -12.82 21.16 7.33
C PRO A 30 -14.11 21.99 7.37
N GLY A 31 -15.26 21.34 7.18
CA GLY A 31 -16.57 22.00 7.04
C GLY A 31 -17.05 22.17 5.60
N ASP A 32 -16.15 22.09 4.61
CA ASP A 32 -16.54 21.98 3.20
C ASP A 32 -17.27 20.64 2.93
N ASP A 33 -18.25 20.67 2.02
CA ASP A 33 -18.84 19.46 1.47
C ASP A 33 -17.88 18.82 0.45
N LEU A 34 -17.07 17.87 0.94
CA LEU A 34 -16.11 17.15 0.10
C LEU A 34 -16.77 16.41 -1.07
N ILE A 35 -18.00 15.90 -0.91
CA ILE A 35 -18.72 15.22 -1.98
C ILE A 35 -19.05 16.22 -3.09
N ALA A 36 -19.54 17.40 -2.72
CA ALA A 36 -19.81 18.47 -3.67
C ALA A 36 -18.53 18.98 -4.35
N LYS A 37 -17.40 19.07 -3.63
CA LYS A 37 -16.10 19.45 -4.22
C LYS A 37 -15.63 18.44 -5.26
N VAL A 38 -15.74 17.15 -4.99
CA VAL A 38 -15.43 16.07 -5.96
C VAL A 38 -16.36 16.12 -7.18
N ALA A 39 -17.63 16.46 -6.99
CA ALA A 39 -18.59 16.59 -8.08
C ALA A 39 -18.31 17.82 -8.96
N ALA A 40 -17.92 18.95 -8.36
CA ALA A 40 -17.68 20.22 -9.04
C ALA A 40 -16.29 20.33 -9.70
N ALA A 41 -15.32 19.53 -9.25
CA ALA A 41 -13.97 19.49 -9.80
C ALA A 41 -14.00 19.17 -11.31
N ALA A 42 -13.22 19.93 -12.08
CA ALA A 42 -13.00 19.69 -13.50
C ALA A 42 -12.12 18.45 -13.72
N ASP A 43 -12.11 17.94 -14.96
CA ASP A 43 -11.14 16.93 -15.34
C ASP A 43 -9.74 17.49 -15.12
N LYS A 44 -8.93 16.70 -14.42
CA LYS A 44 -7.60 17.05 -13.99
C LYS A 44 -7.58 18.23 -13.01
N ASP A 45 -8.46 18.25 -12.02
CA ASP A 45 -8.26 19.10 -10.85
C ASP A 45 -7.57 18.33 -9.71
N THR A 46 -6.86 19.06 -8.85
CA THR A 46 -6.33 18.55 -7.59
C THR A 46 -7.07 19.20 -6.43
N LEU A 47 -7.78 18.40 -5.63
CA LEU A 47 -8.31 18.82 -4.34
C LEU A 47 -7.22 18.70 -3.29
N VAL A 48 -6.89 19.82 -2.62
CA VAL A 48 -5.87 19.88 -1.56
C VAL A 48 -6.59 20.03 -0.23
N LEU A 49 -6.52 19.00 0.61
CA LEU A 49 -7.19 18.97 1.91
C LEU A 49 -6.27 19.52 2.98
N ALA A 50 -6.70 20.58 3.65
CA ALA A 50 -6.07 21.06 4.86
C ALA A 50 -6.18 20.00 5.98
N PRO A 51 -5.29 20.02 6.99
CA PRO A 51 -5.43 19.17 8.15
C PRO A 51 -6.80 19.31 8.83
N GLY A 52 -7.32 18.18 9.32
CA GLY A 52 -8.57 18.15 10.06
C GLY A 52 -9.55 17.08 9.60
N PHE A 53 -10.82 17.28 9.96
CA PHE A 53 -11.83 16.24 9.89
C PHE A 53 -12.87 16.47 8.79
N TYR A 54 -13.03 15.48 7.91
CA TYR A 54 -13.96 15.50 6.77
C TYR A 54 -14.98 14.38 6.88
N LYS A 55 -16.23 14.77 7.14
CA LYS A 55 -17.37 13.88 7.28
C LYS A 55 -18.08 13.73 5.92
N ALA A 56 -17.50 12.94 5.02
CA ALA A 56 -18.04 12.65 3.67
C ALA A 56 -18.96 11.40 3.67
N ASN A 57 -19.87 11.31 4.64
CA ASN A 57 -20.53 10.06 5.01
C ASN A 57 -22.05 10.05 4.78
N TYR A 58 -22.51 10.15 3.54
CA TYR A 58 -23.94 9.92 3.23
C TYR A 58 -24.16 9.21 1.90
N THR A 59 -23.26 9.40 0.94
CA THR A 59 -23.32 8.79 -0.39
C THR A 59 -21.91 8.50 -0.91
N SER A 60 -21.83 7.75 -2.01
CA SER A 60 -20.57 7.54 -2.73
C SER A 60 -20.07 8.85 -3.36
N MET A 61 -18.77 9.09 -3.32
CA MET A 61 -18.12 10.16 -4.10
C MET A 61 -17.92 9.68 -5.54
N ILE A 62 -18.63 10.28 -6.50
CA ILE A 62 -18.56 9.88 -7.91
C ILE A 62 -17.37 10.53 -8.61
N VAL A 63 -16.45 9.70 -9.09
CA VAL A 63 -15.25 10.10 -9.84
C VAL A 63 -15.40 9.59 -11.28
N ASN A 64 -15.84 10.49 -12.16
CA ASN A 64 -16.05 10.25 -13.59
C ASN A 64 -15.12 11.09 -14.48
N LYS A 65 -14.04 11.60 -13.89
CA LYS A 65 -12.97 12.38 -14.52
C LYS A 65 -11.64 12.02 -13.87
N SER A 66 -10.52 12.40 -14.47
CA SER A 66 -9.24 12.29 -13.80
C SER A 66 -9.16 13.31 -12.66
N LEU A 67 -8.74 12.87 -11.47
CA LEU A 67 -8.82 13.69 -10.26
C LEU A 67 -7.73 13.28 -9.27
N ALA A 68 -7.09 14.27 -8.64
CA ALA A 68 -6.23 14.04 -7.48
C ALA A 68 -6.90 14.60 -6.21
N ILE A 69 -6.75 13.88 -5.10
CA ILE A 69 -7.13 14.36 -3.77
C ILE A 69 -5.93 14.09 -2.86
N ILE A 70 -5.32 15.16 -2.36
CA ILE A 70 -4.06 15.08 -1.61
C ILE A 70 -4.15 15.87 -0.31
N SER A 71 -3.31 15.52 0.65
CA SER A 71 -3.07 16.36 1.82
C SER A 71 -2.28 17.61 1.49
N GLU A 72 -2.58 18.69 2.20
CA GLU A 72 -1.74 19.88 2.30
C GLU A 72 -0.47 19.62 3.14
N ASP A 73 -0.59 18.79 4.18
CA ASP A 73 0.48 18.47 5.12
C ASP A 73 0.50 16.97 5.45
N LEU A 74 1.62 16.29 5.18
CA LEU A 74 1.79 14.86 5.45
C LEU A 74 2.06 14.59 6.94
N ALA A 75 2.52 15.58 7.70
CA ALA A 75 2.76 15.44 9.14
C ALA A 75 1.44 15.49 9.95
N ASP A 76 0.40 16.15 9.42
CA ASP A 76 -0.93 16.23 10.01
C ASP A 76 -2.00 15.85 8.97
N MET A 77 -2.12 14.55 8.71
CA MET A 77 -3.00 14.03 7.65
C MET A 77 -4.48 14.35 7.92
N PRO A 78 -5.24 14.81 6.91
CA PRO A 78 -6.69 14.92 7.01
C PRO A 78 -7.33 13.54 7.23
N LYS A 79 -8.35 13.52 8.07
CA LYS A 79 -9.16 12.33 8.39
C LYS A 79 -10.44 12.38 7.57
N VAL A 80 -10.56 11.49 6.60
CA VAL A 80 -11.72 11.41 5.70
C VAL A 80 -12.52 10.16 6.03
N TYR A 81 -13.76 10.36 6.46
CA TYR A 81 -14.70 9.28 6.67
C TYR A 81 -15.71 9.24 5.54
N LEU A 82 -15.81 8.10 4.89
CA LEU A 82 -16.44 7.99 3.58
C LEU A 82 -17.29 6.73 3.43
N LYS A 83 -18.19 6.75 2.43
CA LYS A 83 -18.86 5.52 1.97
C LYS A 83 -18.03 4.73 0.97
N LYS A 84 -17.47 5.40 -0.05
CA LYS A 84 -16.51 4.94 -1.07
C LYS A 84 -16.31 6.01 -2.15
N PHE A 85 -15.25 5.91 -2.92
CA PHE A 85 -15.12 6.51 -4.24
C PHE A 85 -15.68 5.54 -5.30
N GLU A 86 -16.61 6.03 -6.13
CA GLU A 86 -17.15 5.29 -7.28
C GLU A 86 -16.52 5.81 -8.56
N LEU A 87 -15.65 4.98 -9.15
CA LEU A 87 -15.04 5.31 -10.44
C LEU A 87 -15.98 4.92 -11.57
N LYS A 88 -16.12 5.82 -12.54
CA LYS A 88 -17.00 5.69 -13.73
C LYS A 88 -16.31 6.25 -14.98
N GLY A 89 -16.72 5.76 -16.16
CA GLY A 89 -16.25 6.26 -17.44
C GLY A 89 -14.95 5.62 -17.91
N SER A 90 -14.28 6.30 -18.84
CA SER A 90 -13.10 5.80 -19.57
C SER A 90 -11.90 6.72 -19.37
N ASN A 91 -10.70 6.14 -19.45
CA ASN A 91 -9.41 6.82 -19.39
C ASN A 91 -9.21 7.68 -18.13
N ILE A 92 -9.70 7.18 -16.99
CA ILE A 92 -9.61 7.87 -15.70
C ILE A 92 -8.23 7.67 -15.06
N SER A 93 -7.58 8.75 -14.64
CA SER A 93 -6.48 8.70 -13.66
C SER A 93 -6.98 9.21 -12.31
N PHE A 94 -6.83 8.43 -11.24
CA PHE A 94 -7.28 8.80 -9.90
C PHE A 94 -6.15 8.65 -8.89
N HIS A 95 -5.87 9.72 -8.14
CA HIS A 95 -4.75 9.79 -7.21
C HIS A 95 -5.20 10.22 -5.83
N LEU A 96 -4.87 9.43 -4.82
CA LEU A 96 -5.06 9.73 -3.40
C LEU A 96 -3.69 9.78 -2.71
N GLU A 97 -3.39 10.85 -1.97
CA GLU A 97 -2.10 10.95 -1.27
C GLU A 97 -2.16 11.66 0.09
N GLY A 98 -1.57 11.06 1.12
CA GLY A 98 -1.42 11.72 2.42
C GLY A 98 -2.67 11.73 3.30
N ILE A 99 -3.62 10.82 3.11
CA ILE A 99 -4.94 10.90 3.76
C ILE A 99 -5.18 9.68 4.65
N GLU A 100 -5.74 9.92 5.84
CA GLU A 100 -6.28 8.87 6.69
C GLU A 100 -7.75 8.62 6.34
N PHE A 101 -8.01 7.48 5.73
CA PHE A 101 -9.34 7.01 5.38
C PHE A 101 -9.86 6.00 6.40
N SER A 102 -11.07 6.24 6.90
CA SER A 102 -11.80 5.24 7.70
C SER A 102 -13.15 4.91 7.08
N GLY A 103 -13.42 3.61 6.94
CA GLY A 103 -14.70 3.09 6.51
C GLY A 103 -15.79 3.11 7.56
N PHE A 104 -15.38 3.25 8.83
CA PHE A 104 -16.19 3.10 10.04
C PHE A 104 -17.06 1.81 10.06
N PHE A 105 -17.48 1.30 11.20
CA PHE A 105 -17.64 1.88 12.51
C PHE A 105 -17.42 0.72 13.48
N VAL A 106 -16.54 0.83 14.48
CA VAL A 106 -16.34 -0.29 15.40
C VAL A 106 -16.41 0.12 16.83
N ASP A 107 -17.23 -0.58 17.58
CA ASP A 107 -17.00 -0.79 18.99
C ASP A 107 -17.61 -2.14 19.27
N SER A 108 -16.78 -3.10 19.66
CA SER A 108 -17.22 -4.41 20.13
C SER A 108 -16.99 -4.56 21.65
N LEU A 109 -17.14 -3.45 22.38
CA LEU A 109 -16.65 -3.09 23.71
C LEU A 109 -15.12 -3.20 23.87
N THR A 110 -14.31 -2.17 23.73
CA THR A 110 -14.54 -0.77 23.33
C THR A 110 -13.27 -0.27 22.67
N HIS A 111 -12.85 -0.89 21.58
CA HIS A 111 -11.77 -0.34 20.76
C HIS A 111 -12.43 0.54 19.67
N VAL A 112 -13.00 1.67 20.14
CA VAL A 112 -14.18 2.38 19.61
C VAL A 112 -13.89 3.40 18.49
N GLU A 113 -14.30 3.10 17.28
CA GLU A 113 -14.86 4.05 16.31
C GLU A 113 -16.40 4.01 16.22
N ARG A 114 -16.99 4.79 17.13
CA ARG A 114 -18.37 5.24 17.42
C ARG A 114 -18.99 6.54 16.87
N ILE A 115 -18.60 7.20 15.78
CA ILE A 115 -19.02 8.62 15.49
C ILE A 115 -20.51 8.91 15.06
N ASP A 116 -21.44 8.26 15.74
CA ASP A 116 -22.91 8.18 15.62
C ASP A 116 -23.62 8.09 14.23
N THR A 117 -22.96 7.42 13.27
CA THR A 117 -23.51 6.63 12.12
C THR A 117 -23.98 7.40 10.85
N VAL A 118 -24.09 6.84 9.63
CA VAL A 118 -23.68 5.54 9.05
C VAL A 118 -22.45 5.78 8.18
N PRO A 119 -21.32 5.12 8.45
CA PRO A 119 -20.74 4.33 7.37
C PRO A 119 -20.36 2.91 7.82
N ALA A 120 -20.65 1.97 6.93
CA ALA A 120 -20.09 0.63 6.85
C ALA A 120 -19.56 0.54 5.42
N ALA A 121 -18.42 1.19 5.19
CA ALA A 121 -17.83 1.24 3.86
C ALA A 121 -17.27 -0.14 3.52
N ASP A 122 -17.69 -0.68 2.38
CA ASP A 122 -17.10 -1.92 1.90
C ASP A 122 -15.75 -1.66 1.22
N TYR A 123 -15.61 -0.50 0.57
CA TYR A 123 -14.50 -0.22 -0.32
C TYR A 123 -13.98 1.20 -0.14
N LEU A 124 -12.66 1.41 -0.28
CA LEU A 124 -12.15 2.76 -0.54
C LEU A 124 -12.49 3.16 -1.99
N ILE A 125 -12.15 2.32 -2.96
CA ILE A 125 -12.43 2.51 -4.40
C ILE A 125 -13.30 1.34 -4.94
N ASP A 126 -14.43 1.66 -5.56
CA ASP A 126 -15.31 0.73 -6.29
C ASP A 126 -15.28 1.07 -7.79
N LEU A 127 -14.66 0.20 -8.60
CA LEU A 127 -14.79 0.25 -10.05
C LEU A 127 -16.20 -0.24 -10.41
N THR A 128 -17.09 0.70 -10.72
CA THR A 128 -18.51 0.40 -10.91
C THR A 128 -18.79 -0.29 -12.24
N THR A 129 -20.04 -0.71 -12.49
CA THR A 129 -20.45 -1.22 -13.81
C THR A 129 -20.38 -0.18 -14.92
N GLU A 130 -20.26 1.10 -14.59
CA GLU A 130 -20.08 2.21 -15.55
C GLU A 130 -18.60 2.55 -15.78
N PHE A 131 -17.68 1.93 -15.04
CA PHE A 131 -16.25 2.03 -15.31
C PHE A 131 -15.89 1.22 -16.56
N VAL A 132 -15.04 1.77 -17.42
CA VAL A 132 -14.59 1.14 -18.66
C VAL A 132 -13.07 1.00 -18.64
N SER A 133 -12.36 2.11 -18.47
CA SER A 133 -10.90 2.11 -18.45
C SER A 133 -10.28 3.14 -17.52
N GLY A 134 -9.11 2.81 -16.99
CA GLY A 134 -8.25 3.71 -16.22
C GLY A 134 -6.84 3.76 -16.78
N LYS A 135 -6.13 4.84 -16.50
CA LYS A 135 -4.68 4.92 -16.73
C LYS A 135 -3.98 4.57 -15.43
N ASP A 136 -3.84 5.56 -14.54
CA ASP A 136 -3.18 5.39 -13.25
C ASP A 136 -4.20 5.46 -12.12
N ILE A 137 -4.30 4.40 -11.32
CA ILE A 137 -5.05 4.39 -10.07
C ILE A 137 -4.03 4.29 -8.94
N VAL A 138 -3.89 5.37 -8.19
CA VAL A 138 -2.77 5.61 -7.28
C VAL A 138 -3.29 5.91 -5.88
N VAL A 139 -2.74 5.22 -4.88
CA VAL A 139 -2.93 5.53 -3.45
C VAL A 139 -1.55 5.54 -2.80
N LYS A 140 -1.15 6.68 -2.24
CA LYS A 140 0.19 6.89 -1.68
C LYS A 140 0.17 7.50 -0.29
N SER A 141 1.07 7.12 0.59
CA SER A 141 1.22 7.77 1.91
C SER A 141 -0.11 7.88 2.65
N CYS A 142 -0.95 6.85 2.55
CA CYS A 142 -2.30 6.85 3.11
C CYS A 142 -2.45 5.79 4.19
N ILE A 143 -3.26 6.11 5.19
CA ILE A 143 -3.77 5.12 6.14
C ILE A 143 -5.16 4.72 5.68
N VAL A 144 -5.41 3.43 5.47
CA VAL A 144 -6.73 2.91 5.08
C VAL A 144 -7.18 1.88 6.09
N ARG A 145 -8.25 2.21 6.82
CA ARG A 145 -8.69 1.36 7.91
C ARG A 145 -10.20 1.19 7.96
N ASN A 146 -10.62 0.17 8.69
CA ASN A 146 -11.99 0.02 9.14
C ASN A 146 -12.99 -0.14 7.98
N LEU A 147 -12.55 -0.74 6.88
CA LEU A 147 -13.43 -1.14 5.77
C LEU A 147 -13.96 -2.55 6.03
N ASN A 148 -15.12 -2.89 5.48
CA ASN A 148 -15.58 -4.28 5.53
C ASN A 148 -14.79 -5.18 4.57
N ARG A 149 -14.33 -4.67 3.42
CA ARG A 149 -13.73 -5.49 2.36
C ARG A 149 -12.38 -4.96 1.87
N SER A 150 -12.38 -4.02 0.93
CA SER A 150 -11.23 -3.84 0.03
C SER A 150 -10.76 -2.40 -0.10
N VAL A 151 -9.46 -2.19 -0.27
CA VAL A 151 -8.93 -0.90 -0.74
C VAL A 151 -9.45 -0.64 -2.15
N VAL A 152 -9.32 -1.61 -3.05
CA VAL A 152 -9.88 -1.52 -4.40
C VAL A 152 -10.69 -2.76 -4.75
N ARG A 153 -11.89 -2.51 -5.28
CA ARG A 153 -12.73 -3.51 -5.92
C ARG A 153 -12.81 -3.28 -7.41
N GLY A 154 -12.35 -4.26 -8.17
CA GLY A 154 -12.51 -4.41 -9.62
C GLY A 154 -12.92 -5.83 -9.98
N ASP A 155 -14.15 -6.25 -9.63
CA ASP A 155 -14.64 -7.62 -9.91
C ASP A 155 -16.03 -7.68 -10.56
N ARG A 156 -16.49 -6.56 -11.13
CA ARG A 156 -17.86 -6.43 -11.66
C ARG A 156 -17.97 -6.70 -13.16
N LEU A 157 -17.00 -6.24 -13.96
CA LEU A 157 -16.95 -6.42 -15.42
C LEU A 157 -15.49 -6.50 -15.90
N ALA A 158 -15.30 -6.72 -17.20
CA ALA A 158 -14.00 -6.68 -17.85
C ALA A 158 -13.52 -5.23 -18.04
N TYR A 159 -12.67 -4.76 -17.13
CA TYR A 159 -12.07 -3.42 -17.17
C TYR A 159 -10.65 -3.45 -17.74
N THR A 160 -10.14 -2.31 -18.20
CA THR A 160 -8.70 -2.14 -18.49
C THR A 160 -8.13 -0.98 -17.69
N VAL A 161 -7.11 -1.22 -16.87
CA VAL A 161 -6.38 -0.19 -16.14
C VAL A 161 -4.91 -0.29 -16.52
N GLU A 162 -4.24 0.79 -16.91
CA GLU A 162 -2.82 0.66 -17.26
C GLU A 162 -1.98 0.30 -16.02
N ASN A 163 -2.08 1.10 -14.95
CA ASN A 163 -1.24 0.99 -13.77
C ASN A 163 -2.05 1.13 -12.48
N PHE A 164 -1.78 0.23 -11.54
CA PHE A 164 -2.11 0.40 -10.13
C PHE A 164 -0.84 0.64 -9.32
N LEU A 165 -0.82 1.71 -8.53
CA LEU A 165 0.29 2.03 -7.61
C LEU A 165 -0.23 2.24 -6.20
N PHE A 166 0.26 1.41 -5.28
CA PHE A 166 0.02 1.44 -3.85
C PHE A 166 1.37 1.54 -3.16
N ASP A 167 1.66 2.69 -2.54
CA ASP A 167 2.99 2.99 -2.01
C ASP A 167 2.88 3.70 -0.66
N ASP A 168 3.71 3.33 0.31
CA ASP A 168 3.68 3.94 1.64
C ASP A 168 2.28 3.88 2.29
N LEU A 169 1.68 2.69 2.28
CA LEU A 169 0.35 2.48 2.88
C LEU A 169 0.43 1.82 4.24
N ILE A 170 -0.47 2.23 5.14
CA ILE A 170 -0.83 1.43 6.31
C ILE A 170 -2.29 1.00 6.13
N VAL A 171 -2.50 -0.27 5.81
CA VAL A 171 -3.84 -0.85 5.63
C VAL A 171 -4.14 -1.78 6.78
N TYR A 172 -5.23 -1.54 7.51
CA TYR A 172 -5.58 -2.44 8.60
C TYR A 172 -7.07 -2.52 8.87
N ASP A 173 -7.45 -3.51 9.66
CA ASP A 173 -8.82 -3.67 10.13
C ASP A 173 -9.82 -3.76 8.97
N LEU A 174 -9.56 -4.71 8.06
CA LEU A 174 -10.50 -5.11 7.01
C LEU A 174 -11.46 -6.17 7.58
N ARG A 175 -12.57 -5.68 8.16
CA ARG A 175 -13.35 -6.30 9.25
C ARG A 175 -14.49 -7.25 8.85
N GLY A 176 -14.94 -7.32 7.59
CA GLY A 176 -16.32 -7.77 7.30
C GLY A 176 -16.58 -8.61 6.03
N GLY A 177 -16.63 -9.94 6.21
CA GLY A 177 -17.76 -10.79 5.79
C GLY A 177 -17.77 -11.42 4.38
N GLY A 178 -16.84 -11.11 3.50
CA GLY A 178 -16.70 -11.80 2.19
C GLY A 178 -15.27 -12.30 1.98
N ASP A 179 -15.04 -13.11 0.95
CA ASP A 179 -13.72 -13.63 0.53
C ASP A 179 -12.75 -12.55 0.00
N TYR A 180 -13.01 -11.28 0.33
CA TYR A 180 -12.47 -10.11 -0.34
C TYR A 180 -11.21 -9.67 0.42
N GLY A 181 -10.08 -9.66 -0.29
CA GLY A 181 -8.84 -9.06 0.15
C GLY A 181 -8.81 -7.54 -0.01
N PRO A 182 -7.70 -6.87 0.39
CA PRO A 182 -7.42 -5.48 0.07
C PRO A 182 -7.57 -5.19 -1.43
N PHE A 183 -7.14 -6.11 -2.29
CA PHE A 183 -7.15 -5.95 -3.74
C PHE A 183 -7.96 -7.05 -4.40
N ARG A 184 -9.19 -6.71 -4.76
CA ARG A 184 -10.14 -7.62 -5.39
C ARG A 184 -10.22 -7.31 -6.88
N MET A 185 -9.37 -7.93 -7.69
CA MET A 185 -9.21 -7.62 -9.12
C MET A 185 -9.52 -8.86 -9.98
N LYS A 186 -10.80 -9.15 -10.19
CA LYS A 186 -11.30 -10.36 -10.88
C LYS A 186 -12.18 -9.96 -12.08
N SER A 187 -12.78 -10.93 -12.77
CA SER A 187 -13.86 -10.77 -13.75
C SER A 187 -13.35 -10.17 -15.04
N ASN A 188 -12.20 -10.69 -15.48
CA ASN A 188 -11.50 -10.27 -16.69
C ASN A 188 -10.97 -8.84 -16.67
N ILE A 189 -10.78 -8.22 -15.49
CA ILE A 189 -9.98 -6.98 -15.41
C ILE A 189 -8.56 -7.24 -15.91
N LYS A 190 -8.02 -6.33 -16.70
CA LYS A 190 -6.65 -6.37 -17.22
C LYS A 190 -5.88 -5.13 -16.77
N PHE A 191 -4.63 -5.33 -16.40
CA PHE A 191 -3.71 -4.24 -16.14
C PHE A 191 -2.28 -4.57 -16.52
N ASN A 192 -1.49 -3.55 -16.88
CA ASN A 192 -0.08 -3.75 -17.20
C ASN A 192 0.71 -3.95 -15.91
N THR A 193 0.52 -3.05 -14.94
CA THR A 193 1.26 -3.08 -13.67
C THR A 193 0.35 -2.98 -12.47
N PHE A 194 0.68 -3.76 -11.44
CA PHE A 194 0.22 -3.61 -10.07
C PHE A 194 1.45 -3.53 -9.19
N THR A 195 1.63 -2.43 -8.46
CA THR A 195 2.74 -2.25 -7.54
C THR A 195 2.20 -1.98 -6.14
N LEU A 196 2.59 -2.80 -5.19
CA LEU A 196 2.45 -2.55 -3.76
C LEU A 196 3.85 -2.46 -3.16
N ARG A 197 4.21 -1.33 -2.56
CA ARG A 197 5.53 -1.20 -1.94
C ARG A 197 5.57 -0.34 -0.69
N ASN A 198 6.63 -0.49 0.10
CA ASN A 198 6.88 0.31 1.32
C ASN A 198 5.66 0.34 2.26
N SER A 199 4.93 -0.77 2.36
CA SER A 199 3.58 -0.77 2.93
C SER A 199 3.42 -1.81 4.03
N THR A 200 2.59 -1.48 5.00
CA THR A 200 2.23 -2.36 6.11
C THR A 200 0.77 -2.73 6.01
N MET A 201 0.47 -4.03 6.07
CA MET A 201 -0.89 -4.52 6.04
C MET A 201 -1.15 -5.51 7.16
N TYR A 202 -2.07 -5.18 8.06
CA TYR A 202 -2.31 -6.02 9.24
C TYR A 202 -3.77 -6.14 9.65
N ASN A 203 -4.09 -7.19 10.40
CA ASN A 203 -5.44 -7.50 10.84
C ASN A 203 -6.46 -7.52 9.68
N MET A 204 -6.18 -8.39 8.71
CA MET A 204 -6.98 -8.57 7.51
C MET A 204 -7.50 -9.99 7.44
N LEU A 205 -8.79 -10.18 7.18
CA LEU A 205 -9.34 -11.53 7.18
C LEU A 205 -8.97 -12.32 5.91
N ASN A 206 -8.64 -11.73 4.77
CA ASN A 206 -8.57 -12.47 3.51
C ASN A 206 -7.22 -12.41 2.82
N LYS A 207 -7.18 -13.02 1.64
CA LYS A 207 -6.09 -12.96 0.66
C LYS A 207 -5.63 -11.53 0.40
N LEU A 208 -4.37 -11.33 0.03
CA LEU A 208 -3.87 -10.00 -0.30
C LEU A 208 -4.42 -9.53 -1.65
N ILE A 209 -4.25 -10.37 -2.67
CA ILE A 209 -4.65 -10.07 -4.05
C ILE A 209 -5.44 -11.24 -4.65
N ASP A 210 -6.62 -10.91 -5.18
CA ASP A 210 -7.49 -11.85 -5.89
C ASP A 210 -7.51 -11.53 -7.38
N LEU A 211 -6.81 -12.35 -8.16
CA LEU A 211 -6.71 -12.28 -9.62
C LEU A 211 -7.39 -13.48 -10.28
N GLN A 212 -8.42 -14.04 -9.63
CA GLN A 212 -9.20 -15.12 -10.23
C GLN A 212 -9.94 -14.64 -11.47
N ASP A 213 -10.08 -15.54 -12.44
CA ASP A 213 -10.88 -15.31 -13.66
C ASP A 213 -10.35 -14.12 -14.50
N ILE A 214 -9.03 -13.89 -14.51
CA ILE A 214 -8.38 -13.02 -15.50
C ILE A 214 -7.97 -13.87 -16.71
N PRO A 215 -8.28 -13.43 -17.96
CA PRO A 215 -7.83 -14.14 -19.16
C PRO A 215 -6.30 -14.11 -19.25
N ASP A 216 -5.73 -15.01 -20.04
CA ASP A 216 -4.31 -15.00 -20.33
C ASP A 216 -3.88 -13.64 -20.90
N TYR A 217 -3.14 -12.89 -20.11
CA TYR A 217 -2.75 -11.52 -20.39
C TYR A 217 -1.46 -11.18 -19.63
N PRO A 218 -0.43 -10.62 -20.31
CA PRO A 218 0.78 -10.16 -19.63
C PRO A 218 0.45 -9.09 -18.59
N MET A 219 0.82 -9.34 -17.34
CA MET A 219 0.69 -8.37 -16.25
C MET A 219 1.87 -8.55 -15.29
N ASP A 220 2.38 -7.44 -14.77
CA ASP A 220 3.43 -7.44 -13.77
C ASP A 220 2.85 -7.04 -12.42
N VAL A 221 2.95 -7.93 -11.44
CA VAL A 221 2.51 -7.73 -10.06
C VAL A 221 3.76 -7.69 -9.19
N THR A 222 4.03 -6.54 -8.58
CA THR A 222 5.16 -6.32 -7.67
C THR A 222 4.65 -6.07 -6.26
N VAL A 223 5.17 -6.83 -5.30
CA VAL A 223 5.01 -6.58 -3.86
C VAL A 223 6.41 -6.52 -3.26
N GLU A 224 6.82 -5.35 -2.81
CA GLU A 224 8.20 -5.08 -2.43
C GLU A 224 8.30 -4.26 -1.16
N ASN A 225 9.23 -4.58 -0.25
CA ASN A 225 9.42 -3.80 0.97
C ASN A 225 8.12 -3.65 1.77
N CYS A 226 7.39 -4.76 1.94
CA CYS A 226 6.12 -4.78 2.67
C CYS A 226 6.16 -5.66 3.92
N THR A 227 5.40 -5.26 4.94
CA THR A 227 5.20 -5.98 6.19
C THR A 227 3.75 -6.46 6.29
N PHE A 228 3.54 -7.77 6.46
CA PHE A 228 2.20 -8.38 6.58
C PHE A 228 2.02 -9.03 7.95
N TYR A 229 0.85 -8.89 8.59
CA TYR A 229 0.61 -9.51 9.90
C TYR A 229 -0.87 -9.78 10.20
N LYS A 230 -1.21 -10.92 10.80
CA LYS A 230 -2.60 -11.37 11.05
C LYS A 230 -3.47 -11.29 9.79
N TRP A 231 -3.09 -12.07 8.77
CA TRP A 231 -3.72 -12.02 7.44
C TRP A 231 -4.12 -13.40 6.89
N GLY A 232 -5.06 -13.42 5.94
CA GLY A 232 -5.61 -14.65 5.35
C GLY A 232 -6.63 -15.39 6.24
N GLY A 233 -7.22 -16.49 5.75
CA GLY A 233 -8.01 -17.42 6.58
C GLY A 233 -9.48 -17.07 6.85
N GLY A 234 -9.95 -15.91 6.40
CA GLY A 234 -11.32 -15.41 6.60
C GLY A 234 -12.40 -16.27 5.95
N LYS A 235 -12.01 -17.09 4.97
CA LYS A 235 -12.78 -18.25 4.51
C LYS A 235 -11.85 -19.41 4.23
N THR A 236 -12.29 -20.59 4.65
CA THR A 236 -11.57 -21.86 4.50
C THR A 236 -11.11 -22.08 3.07
N GLY A 237 -9.79 -22.23 2.87
CA GLY A 237 -9.20 -22.59 1.58
C GLY A 237 -8.90 -21.41 0.65
N ASN A 238 -8.95 -20.17 1.15
CA ASN A 238 -8.48 -19.01 0.39
C ASN A 238 -6.94 -18.99 0.28
N PHE A 239 -6.44 -18.68 -0.92
CA PHE A 239 -5.03 -18.44 -1.20
C PHE A 239 -4.65 -17.00 -0.89
N LEU A 240 -3.51 -16.76 -0.24
CA LEU A 240 -2.97 -15.42 0.01
C LEU A 240 -2.73 -14.63 -1.28
N PHE A 241 -2.25 -15.32 -2.32
CA PHE A 241 -2.08 -14.80 -3.68
C PHE A 241 -2.75 -15.73 -4.67
N ASP A 242 -3.63 -15.20 -5.51
CA ASP A 242 -4.52 -16.03 -6.33
C ASP A 242 -4.54 -15.60 -7.80
N ILE A 243 -3.59 -16.10 -8.60
CA ILE A 243 -3.48 -15.88 -10.06
C ILE A 243 -4.31 -16.91 -10.86
N LYS A 244 -4.65 -18.03 -10.21
CA LYS A 244 -5.52 -19.12 -10.69
C LYS A 244 -5.15 -19.69 -12.06
N THR A 245 -5.53 -19.04 -13.16
CA THR A 245 -5.39 -19.57 -14.54
C THR A 245 -4.53 -18.72 -15.46
N ASN A 246 -4.18 -17.47 -15.10
CA ASN A 246 -3.41 -16.62 -16.03
C ASN A 246 -1.97 -17.13 -16.14
N THR A 247 -1.60 -17.65 -17.31
CA THR A 247 -0.25 -18.18 -17.56
C THR A 247 0.76 -17.14 -18.03
N GLN A 248 0.35 -15.88 -18.18
CA GLN A 248 1.20 -14.79 -18.68
C GLN A 248 1.55 -13.74 -17.60
N ALA A 249 1.06 -13.91 -16.38
CA ALA A 249 1.39 -13.03 -15.26
C ALA A 249 2.85 -13.24 -14.79
N SER A 250 3.47 -12.15 -14.35
CA SER A 250 4.72 -12.13 -13.60
C SER A 250 4.46 -11.62 -12.19
N LEU A 251 4.84 -12.39 -11.17
CA LEU A 251 4.70 -12.01 -9.77
C LEU A 251 6.09 -11.86 -9.13
N TYR A 252 6.36 -10.67 -8.62
CA TYR A 252 7.62 -10.26 -8.00
C TYR A 252 7.40 -9.96 -6.52
N LEU A 253 7.87 -10.84 -5.63
CA LEU A 253 7.74 -10.68 -4.18
C LEU A 253 9.13 -10.51 -3.56
N ARG A 254 9.51 -9.26 -3.22
CA ARG A 254 10.89 -8.94 -2.83
C ARG A 254 10.96 -8.20 -1.49
N ASN A 255 12.02 -8.42 -0.71
CA ASN A 255 12.27 -7.62 0.49
C ASN A 255 11.05 -7.56 1.43
N ASN A 256 10.27 -8.63 1.55
CA ASN A 256 9.05 -8.63 2.35
C ASN A 256 9.24 -9.37 3.67
N ILE A 257 8.48 -8.95 4.68
CA ILE A 257 8.29 -9.74 5.91
C ILE A 257 6.86 -10.30 5.90
N PHE A 258 6.74 -11.61 5.69
CA PHE A 258 5.49 -12.34 5.75
C PHE A 258 5.25 -12.82 7.19
N GLY A 259 4.55 -12.00 7.95
CA GLY A 259 4.16 -12.26 9.35
C GLY A 259 2.98 -13.21 9.49
N LYS A 260 2.66 -13.54 10.74
CA LYS A 260 1.49 -14.32 11.20
C LYS A 260 0.31 -14.38 10.24
N THR A 261 -0.13 -15.58 9.90
CA THR A 261 -1.43 -15.77 9.23
C THR A 261 -2.54 -15.97 10.27
N ASN A 262 -3.81 -15.84 9.88
CA ASN A 262 -4.93 -16.20 10.78
C ASN A 262 -5.22 -17.72 10.81
N ALA A 263 -4.26 -18.56 10.40
CA ALA A 263 -4.44 -20.01 10.44
C ALA A 263 -4.66 -20.50 11.88
N SER A 264 -5.53 -21.49 12.02
CA SER A 264 -5.83 -22.17 13.28
C SER A 264 -6.31 -23.59 13.00
N GLU A 265 -6.64 -24.37 14.03
CA GLU A 265 -7.18 -25.73 13.87
C GLU A 265 -8.40 -25.79 12.94
N THR A 266 -9.23 -24.73 12.93
CA THR A 266 -10.45 -24.65 12.10
C THR A 266 -10.31 -23.68 10.91
N VAL A 267 -9.22 -22.92 10.83
CA VAL A 267 -9.01 -21.92 9.78
C VAL A 267 -7.84 -22.33 8.88
N ILE A 268 -8.18 -22.63 7.62
CA ILE A 268 -7.19 -23.00 6.60
C ILE A 268 -6.79 -21.77 5.80
N VAL A 269 -5.48 -21.54 5.75
CA VAL A 269 -4.83 -20.55 4.87
C VAL A 269 -4.02 -21.30 3.82
N ASN A 270 -4.28 -21.04 2.54
CA ASN A 270 -3.43 -21.54 1.46
C ASN A 270 -2.44 -20.45 1.07
N GLY A 271 -1.21 -20.82 0.69
CA GLY A 271 -0.19 -19.84 0.31
C GLY A 271 -0.48 -19.20 -1.03
N PHE A 272 0.15 -19.72 -2.07
CA PHE A 272 0.14 -19.15 -3.42
C PHE A 272 -0.61 -20.08 -4.37
N ARG A 273 -1.48 -19.55 -5.22
CA ARG A 273 -2.01 -20.24 -6.40
C ARG A 273 -1.54 -19.54 -7.65
N VAL A 274 -0.51 -20.12 -8.27
CA VAL A 274 0.14 -19.58 -9.46
C VAL A 274 0.38 -20.72 -10.45
N PRO A 275 -0.15 -20.64 -11.69
CA PRO A 275 0.13 -21.63 -12.71
C PRO A 275 1.62 -21.80 -12.96
N VAL A 276 2.05 -23.05 -13.19
CA VAL A 276 3.43 -23.43 -13.54
C VAL A 276 4.03 -22.66 -14.74
N ALA A 277 3.18 -22.15 -15.62
CA ALA A 277 3.56 -21.39 -16.81
C ALA A 277 3.70 -19.88 -16.56
N ALA A 278 3.14 -19.36 -15.46
CA ALA A 278 3.34 -17.98 -15.03
C ALA A 278 4.70 -17.84 -14.32
N TYR A 279 5.24 -16.62 -14.27
CA TYR A 279 6.47 -16.35 -13.53
C TYR A 279 6.13 -15.98 -12.08
N MET A 280 6.83 -16.58 -11.12
CA MET A 280 6.84 -16.07 -9.75
C MET A 280 8.27 -16.08 -9.20
N GLU A 281 8.63 -15.02 -8.51
CA GLU A 281 9.80 -15.00 -7.65
C GLU A 281 9.46 -14.52 -6.24
N ILE A 282 10.16 -15.13 -5.29
CA ILE A 282 10.22 -14.68 -3.90
C ILE A 282 11.69 -14.53 -3.58
N THR A 283 12.16 -13.30 -3.37
CA THR A 283 13.58 -13.05 -3.10
C THR A 283 13.75 -12.19 -1.86
N THR A 284 14.79 -12.48 -1.09
CA THR A 284 15.23 -11.61 0.02
C THR A 284 14.08 -11.30 0.99
N SER A 285 13.25 -12.30 1.26
CA SER A 285 12.03 -12.16 2.04
C SER A 285 12.02 -13.20 3.14
N VAL A 286 11.36 -12.89 4.26
CA VAL A 286 11.31 -13.78 5.41
C VAL A 286 9.89 -14.21 5.74
N PHE A 287 9.77 -15.44 6.23
CA PHE A 287 8.56 -15.97 6.82
C PHE A 287 8.75 -16.12 8.33
N THR A 288 7.88 -15.49 9.09
CA THR A 288 7.86 -15.58 10.55
C THR A 288 7.50 -16.99 11.04
N PRO A 289 7.86 -17.38 12.27
CA PRO A 289 7.51 -18.69 12.83
C PRO A 289 6.02 -18.99 12.84
N ASP A 290 5.18 -17.95 12.95
CA ASP A 290 3.72 -18.04 12.96
C ASP A 290 3.07 -17.80 11.58
N PHE A 291 3.88 -17.72 10.52
CA PHE A 291 3.39 -17.81 9.15
C PHE A 291 3.01 -19.26 8.80
N VAL A 292 1.74 -19.60 9.03
CA VAL A 292 1.23 -20.96 8.83
C VAL A 292 0.33 -21.02 7.59
N VAL A 293 0.63 -21.94 6.67
CA VAL A 293 -0.18 -22.25 5.48
C VAL A 293 -0.26 -23.77 5.27
N LYS A 294 -1.40 -24.28 4.78
CA LYS A 294 -1.67 -25.72 4.69
C LYS A 294 -0.99 -26.38 3.49
N ASP A 295 -1.07 -25.79 2.30
CA ASP A 295 -0.39 -26.22 1.07
C ASP A 295 -0.38 -25.06 0.04
N SER A 296 0.57 -25.08 -0.90
CA SER A 296 0.63 -24.15 -2.04
C SER A 296 0.00 -24.77 -3.30
N ALA A 297 -0.83 -24.03 -4.03
CA ALA A 297 -1.18 -24.36 -5.42
C ALA A 297 -0.16 -23.76 -6.40
N TYR A 298 1.10 -23.79 -6.00
CA TYR A 298 2.26 -23.35 -6.76
C TYR A 298 3.26 -24.49 -6.76
N GLU A 299 3.61 -24.95 -7.97
CA GLU A 299 4.67 -25.92 -8.20
C GLU A 299 5.92 -25.16 -8.64
N VAL A 300 7.01 -25.32 -7.88
CA VAL A 300 8.28 -24.67 -8.18
C VAL A 300 8.88 -25.26 -9.46
N VAL A 301 9.27 -24.39 -10.39
CA VAL A 301 9.94 -24.72 -11.65
C VAL A 301 11.34 -24.13 -11.70
N SER A 302 12.15 -24.63 -12.63
CA SER A 302 13.59 -24.38 -12.68
C SER A 302 14.00 -22.92 -12.94
N TRP A 303 13.06 -22.06 -13.34
CA TRP A 303 13.28 -20.61 -13.53
C TRP A 303 12.76 -19.77 -12.37
N ASP A 304 12.15 -20.36 -11.35
CA ASP A 304 11.70 -19.64 -10.16
C ASP A 304 12.90 -19.25 -9.30
N LYS A 305 12.96 -17.97 -8.93
CA LYS A 305 13.95 -17.48 -7.98
C LYS A 305 13.39 -17.58 -6.57
N LYS A 306 14.00 -18.45 -5.77
CA LYS A 306 13.85 -18.53 -4.31
C LYS A 306 15.21 -18.25 -3.66
N GLU A 307 15.77 -17.10 -3.98
CA GLU A 307 17.08 -16.67 -3.49
C GLU A 307 16.89 -15.90 -2.19
N TYR A 308 17.69 -16.22 -1.17
CA TYR A 308 17.69 -15.51 0.12
C TYR A 308 16.32 -15.45 0.80
N VAL A 309 15.56 -16.55 0.69
CA VAL A 309 14.31 -16.73 1.44
C VAL A 309 14.62 -17.48 2.72
N GLU A 310 14.37 -16.84 3.86
CA GLU A 310 14.54 -17.48 5.17
C GLU A 310 13.16 -17.76 5.79
N THR A 311 13.02 -18.95 6.37
CA THR A 311 11.82 -19.35 7.09
C THR A 311 12.12 -19.41 8.58
N ASN A 312 11.08 -19.26 9.40
CA ASN A 312 11.19 -19.32 10.86
C ASN A 312 12.08 -18.22 11.45
N VAL A 313 11.96 -17.00 10.90
CA VAL A 313 12.70 -15.81 11.35
C VAL A 313 11.79 -14.94 12.22
N ASP A 314 12.10 -14.81 13.50
CA ASP A 314 11.41 -13.89 14.40
C ASP A 314 11.89 -12.46 14.15
N PRO A 315 11.04 -11.51 13.72
CA PRO A 315 11.43 -10.12 13.53
C PRO A 315 11.67 -9.36 14.84
N GLU A 316 11.24 -9.91 15.99
CA GLU A 316 11.29 -9.27 17.30
C GLU A 316 10.62 -7.89 17.32
N TRP A 317 9.51 -7.76 16.57
CA TRP A 317 8.74 -6.51 16.48
C TRP A 317 8.31 -6.01 17.86
N ALA A 318 8.37 -4.68 18.03
CA ALA A 318 8.07 -4.04 19.31
C ALA A 318 6.65 -4.32 19.83
N ASP A 319 5.61 -4.15 18.99
CA ASP A 319 4.20 -4.40 19.35
C ASP A 319 3.32 -4.57 18.10
N PRO A 320 3.45 -5.70 17.37
CA PRO A 320 2.77 -5.91 16.09
C PRO A 320 1.24 -6.02 16.23
N ASP A 321 0.74 -6.38 17.42
CA ASP A 321 -0.69 -6.49 17.71
C ASP A 321 -1.39 -5.12 17.73
N ASN A 322 -0.65 -4.06 18.05
CA ASN A 322 -1.13 -2.67 18.02
C ASN A 322 -0.56 -1.89 16.83
N GLY A 323 -0.06 -2.59 15.80
CA GLY A 323 0.41 -1.97 14.56
C GLY A 323 1.79 -1.33 14.65
N ASN A 324 2.59 -1.63 15.68
CA ASN A 324 3.97 -1.16 15.81
C ASN A 324 4.94 -2.28 15.43
N PHE A 325 5.40 -2.27 14.20
CA PHE A 325 6.33 -3.27 13.66
C PHE A 325 7.79 -2.84 13.73
N THR A 326 8.13 -1.84 14.56
CA THR A 326 9.52 -1.37 14.72
C THR A 326 10.44 -2.55 15.05
N LEU A 327 11.52 -2.68 14.29
CA LEU A 327 12.55 -3.69 14.50
C LEU A 327 13.53 -3.26 15.62
N PRO A 328 14.19 -4.22 16.31
CA PRO A 328 15.33 -3.89 17.17
C PRO A 328 16.51 -3.28 16.40
N ASP A 329 17.30 -2.42 17.05
CA ASP A 329 18.47 -1.73 16.46
C ASP A 329 19.53 -2.68 15.89
N ASN A 330 19.62 -3.88 16.45
CA ASN A 330 20.56 -4.94 16.05
C ASN A 330 19.92 -6.02 15.18
N SER A 331 18.69 -5.82 14.70
CA SER A 331 17.99 -6.82 13.89
C SER A 331 18.76 -7.09 12.60
N PRO A 332 19.02 -8.37 12.25
CA PRO A 332 19.65 -8.72 10.98
C PRO A 332 18.81 -8.29 9.77
N LEU A 333 17.50 -8.11 9.96
CA LEU A 333 16.57 -7.69 8.91
C LEU A 333 16.82 -6.26 8.42
N LEU A 334 17.58 -5.46 9.18
CA LEU A 334 17.99 -4.10 8.79
C LEU A 334 19.03 -4.09 7.66
N GLN A 335 19.67 -5.23 7.35
CA GLN A 335 20.72 -5.34 6.34
C GLN A 335 20.50 -6.49 5.36
N MET A 336 19.31 -7.12 5.39
CA MET A 336 19.06 -8.35 4.65
C MET A 336 18.83 -8.12 3.15
N SER A 337 18.45 -6.90 2.72
CA SER A 337 18.25 -6.58 1.30
C SER A 337 19.52 -6.87 0.49
N THR A 338 19.37 -7.38 -0.75
CA THR A 338 20.50 -7.67 -1.65
C THR A 338 21.26 -6.42 -2.10
N GLU A 339 20.63 -5.25 -1.98
CA GLU A 339 21.25 -3.94 -2.23
C GLU A 339 21.82 -3.32 -0.95
N GLY A 340 21.76 -4.04 0.18
CA GLY A 340 21.92 -3.50 1.52
C GLY A 340 20.64 -2.83 2.04
N GLY A 341 20.47 -2.79 3.36
CA GLY A 341 19.34 -2.13 4.00
C GLY A 341 18.16 -3.04 4.38
N ILE A 342 17.13 -2.39 4.94
CA ILE A 342 15.99 -3.01 5.60
C ILE A 342 15.09 -3.78 4.60
N ILE A 343 14.63 -4.96 5.00
CA ILE A 343 13.49 -5.64 4.39
C ILE A 343 12.21 -5.45 5.21
N GLY A 344 11.06 -5.65 4.58
CA GLY A 344 9.77 -5.19 5.09
C GLY A 344 9.56 -3.71 4.80
N ASP A 345 8.54 -3.15 5.42
CA ASP A 345 8.22 -1.73 5.31
C ASP A 345 9.30 -0.86 6.00
N PRO A 346 10.01 0.01 5.26
CA PRO A 346 11.12 0.80 5.80
C PRO A 346 10.75 1.76 6.94
N ARG A 347 9.47 2.10 7.11
CA ARG A 347 8.96 2.90 8.25
C ARG A 347 9.34 2.30 9.61
N TRP A 348 9.57 1.00 9.65
CA TRP A 348 9.87 0.27 10.88
C TRP A 348 11.37 0.14 11.20
N ASN A 349 12.22 0.80 10.41
CA ASN A 349 13.62 0.96 10.77
C ASN A 349 13.73 1.89 12.00
N PRO A 350 14.30 1.42 13.13
CA PRO A 350 14.42 2.27 14.33
C PRO A 350 15.40 3.44 14.12
N VAL A 351 16.38 3.29 13.22
CA VAL A 351 17.43 4.29 12.95
C VAL A 351 16.91 5.47 12.13
N THR A 352 15.88 5.28 11.29
CA THR A 352 15.25 6.40 10.56
C THR A 352 14.21 7.15 11.39
N ARG A 353 13.78 6.59 12.54
CA ARG A 353 12.92 7.24 13.53
C ARG A 353 13.68 8.01 14.61
N ALA A 354 14.98 7.77 14.76
CA ALA A 354 15.82 8.74 15.43
C ALA A 354 15.90 9.94 14.48
N ASP A 355 15.11 10.97 14.78
CA ASP A 355 15.39 12.31 14.30
C ASP A 355 16.92 12.48 14.28
N ALA A 356 17.44 13.05 13.20
CA ALA A 356 18.70 13.77 13.29
C ALA A 356 18.45 14.97 14.20
N ASP A 357 18.18 14.71 15.47
CA ASP A 357 17.94 15.69 16.50
C ASP A 357 19.31 16.35 16.69
N LEU A 358 19.53 17.42 15.93
CA LEU A 358 20.70 18.27 16.04
C LEU A 358 20.80 18.87 17.45
N GLY A 359 19.83 18.62 18.34
CA GLY A 359 19.87 18.90 19.77
C GLY A 359 21.07 18.31 20.51
N SER A 360 21.75 17.29 19.94
CA SER A 360 23.03 16.78 20.46
C SER A 360 24.26 17.27 19.68
N ILE A 361 24.12 18.17 18.69
CA ILE A 361 25.28 18.86 18.11
C ILE A 361 25.83 19.82 19.16
N ILE A 362 26.93 19.40 19.78
CA ILE A 362 27.80 20.31 20.50
C ILE A 362 28.63 21.01 19.44
N LEU A 363 28.37 22.31 19.23
CA LEU A 363 29.28 23.15 18.46
C LEU A 363 30.65 23.08 19.15
N SER A 364 31.67 22.67 18.41
CA SER A 364 33.04 22.87 18.89
C SER A 364 33.24 24.37 19.12
N ALA A 365 33.74 24.75 20.30
CA ALA A 365 34.06 26.15 20.55
C ALA A 365 35.10 26.55 19.51
N GLY A 366 34.87 27.61 18.74
CA GLY A 366 35.77 28.04 17.68
C GLY A 366 35.69 29.54 17.47
N THR A 367 36.78 30.12 16.97
CA THR A 367 36.83 31.54 16.62
C THR A 367 36.96 31.68 15.11
N LEU A 368 36.07 32.45 14.50
CA LEU A 368 36.28 32.90 13.12
C LEU A 368 37.35 33.99 13.11
N THR A 369 38.35 33.82 12.25
CA THR A 369 39.30 34.89 11.96
C THR A 369 39.22 35.21 10.46
N PRO A 370 38.93 36.47 10.09
CA PRO A 370 38.58 37.60 10.97
C PRO A 370 37.18 37.43 11.63
N ALA A 371 36.86 38.27 12.61
CA ALA A 371 35.50 38.36 13.14
C ALA A 371 34.50 38.66 12.02
N PHE A 372 33.28 38.14 12.16
CA PHE A 372 32.25 38.26 11.12
C PHE A 372 32.02 39.71 10.69
N SER A 373 32.06 39.94 9.37
CA SER A 373 31.76 41.22 8.74
C SER A 373 31.04 41.01 7.40
N PRO A 374 29.99 41.79 7.07
CA PRO A 374 29.30 41.72 5.78
C PRO A 374 30.21 41.99 4.56
N SER A 375 31.36 42.63 4.79
CA SER A 375 32.36 42.93 3.76
C SER A 375 33.43 41.85 3.58
N VAL A 376 33.40 40.78 4.38
CA VAL A 376 34.37 39.68 4.33
C VAL A 376 33.71 38.43 3.73
N THR A 377 34.26 37.94 2.62
CA THR A 377 33.74 36.78 1.88
C THR A 377 34.52 35.49 2.12
N SER A 378 35.56 35.53 2.96
CA SER A 378 36.37 34.37 3.32
C SER A 378 36.73 34.38 4.81
N TYR A 379 36.61 33.22 5.45
CA TYR A 379 36.89 33.04 6.87
C TYR A 379 37.74 31.80 7.06
N THR A 380 38.61 31.83 8.07
CA THR A 380 39.25 30.62 8.60
C THR A 380 38.62 30.31 9.95
N LEU A 381 38.04 29.11 10.07
CA LEU A 381 37.53 28.57 11.32
C LEU A 381 38.68 27.85 12.04
N HIS A 382 38.99 28.27 13.25
CA HIS A 382 39.91 27.55 14.13
C HIS A 382 39.10 26.83 15.22
N VAL A 383 39.32 25.53 15.34
CA VAL A 383 38.73 24.66 16.35
C VAL A 383 39.88 24.16 17.26
N PRO A 384 39.76 24.24 18.60
CA PRO A 384 40.75 23.79 19.58
C PRO A 384 41.19 22.33 19.42
#